data_AF-A0A2V8JD83-F1
#
_entry.id   AF-A0A2V8JD83-F1
#
_cell.length_a   1.000
_cell.length_b   1.000
_cell.length_c   1.000
_cell.angle_alpha   90.00
_cell.angle_beta   90.00
_cell.angle_gamma   90.00
#
_symmetry.space_group_name_H-M   'P 1'
#
loop_
_entity.id
_entity.type
_entity.pdbx_description
1 polymer ?
#
loop_
_entity_poly.entity_id
_entity_poly.type
_entity_poly.pdbx_seq_one_letter_code
_entity_poly.pdbx_strand_id
1 'polypeptide(L)'
;MSYTVQTEIGTVVSLWRYPVKSMLGEELRVAQVRDHGLRGDRAYGLVDSTDGKVATAKNPRKWPNLFAFGATFLDPSGNTAQVPPVRITLPDGDIITSEQSDCNQTLSKALKREVTLAATARGSVSQSEEYWPDMEGLDHRDTVTDFPLPTGTFFDCATILLLTTATLNRLRDFYPQGRFEVQRFRPNIVVEPVATAPSFVENAWIGQTLAIGDEVRLRITG
;
A
#
# COMPACT_ATOMS: atom_id res chain seq x y z
N MET A 1 24.68 -13.92 28.49
CA MET A 1 23.71 -14.16 27.39
C MET A 1 22.35 -13.79 27.90
N SER A 2 21.81 -12.65 27.48
CA SER A 2 20.44 -12.24 27.84
C SER A 2 19.46 -13.08 27.03
N TYR A 3 18.69 -13.94 27.69
CA TYR A 3 17.55 -14.58 27.06
C TYR A 3 16.50 -13.50 26.79
N THR A 4 16.33 -13.12 25.52
CA THR A 4 15.18 -12.31 25.11
C THR A 4 13.96 -13.20 25.21
N VAL A 5 13.10 -12.94 26.19
CA VAL A 5 11.79 -13.59 26.28
C VAL A 5 11.00 -13.16 25.05
N GLN A 6 10.71 -14.10 24.15
CA GLN A 6 9.79 -13.88 23.04
C GLN A 6 8.38 -14.15 23.55
N THR A 7 7.53 -13.12 23.50
CA THR A 7 6.11 -13.25 23.78
C THR A 7 5.36 -13.40 22.47
N GLU A 8 4.54 -14.44 22.36
CA GLU A 8 3.61 -14.57 21.25
C GLU A 8 2.52 -13.50 21.34
N ILE A 9 2.37 -12.70 20.29
CA ILE A 9 1.42 -11.57 20.26
C ILE A 9 0.25 -11.81 19.29
N GLY A 10 0.35 -12.77 18.38
CA GLY A 10 -0.65 -13.06 17.37
C GLY A 10 -0.17 -13.95 16.24
N THR A 11 -1.08 -14.23 15.31
CA THR A 11 -0.85 -15.05 14.13
C THR A 11 -1.00 -14.22 12.86
N VAL A 12 -0.13 -14.41 11.87
CA VAL A 12 -0.30 -13.81 10.54
C VAL A 12 -1.43 -14.56 9.82
N VAL A 13 -2.51 -13.85 9.50
CA VAL A 13 -3.72 -14.45 8.89
C VAL A 13 -3.88 -14.14 7.40
N SER A 14 -3.22 -13.09 6.89
CA SER A 14 -3.10 -12.87 5.45
C SER A 14 -1.89 -12.00 5.11
N LEU A 15 -1.40 -12.17 3.89
CA LEU A 15 -0.32 -11.39 3.29
C LEU A 15 -0.83 -10.74 2.02
N TRP A 16 -0.42 -9.49 1.79
CA TRP A 16 -0.88 -8.73 0.64
C TRP A 16 0.26 -7.96 -0.01
N ARG A 17 0.17 -7.84 -1.33
CA ARG A 17 1.06 -7.00 -2.14
C ARG A 17 0.23 -6.11 -3.04
N TYR A 18 0.70 -4.89 -3.24
CA TYR A 18 0.05 -3.89 -4.08
C TYR A 18 1.03 -3.42 -5.14
N PRO A 19 1.07 -4.06 -6.33
CA PRO A 19 2.06 -3.78 -7.36
C PRO A 19 2.07 -2.32 -7.82
N VAL A 20 0.90 -1.67 -7.88
CA VAL A 20 0.74 -0.27 -8.27
C VAL A 20 0.30 0.58 -7.07
N LYS A 21 0.96 1.72 -6.85
CA LYS A 21 0.56 2.70 -5.83
C LYS A 21 -0.93 3.05 -5.98
N SER A 22 -1.65 3.04 -4.86
CA SER A 22 -3.07 3.40 -4.75
C SER A 22 -4.10 2.53 -5.50
N MET A 23 -3.71 1.42 -6.18
CA MET A 23 -4.65 0.41 -6.73
C MET A 23 -4.78 -0.83 -5.84
N LEU A 24 -5.95 -1.47 -5.76
CA LEU A 24 -6.13 -2.73 -5.02
C LEU A 24 -5.09 -3.78 -5.44
N GLY A 25 -4.73 -4.66 -4.50
CA GLY A 25 -3.61 -5.58 -4.64
C GLY A 25 -4.04 -7.04 -4.79
N GLU A 26 -3.07 -7.91 -4.54
CA GLU A 26 -3.21 -9.36 -4.53
C GLU A 26 -2.96 -9.93 -3.13
N GLU A 27 -3.73 -10.94 -2.76
CA GLU A 27 -3.45 -11.76 -1.58
C GLU A 27 -2.40 -12.80 -1.93
N LEU A 28 -1.42 -12.98 -1.04
CA LEU A 28 -0.28 -13.86 -1.23
C LEU A 28 -0.31 -15.00 -0.20
N ARG A 29 0.13 -16.19 -0.64
CA ARG A 29 0.42 -17.30 0.28
C ARG A 29 1.81 -17.19 0.90
N VAL A 30 2.75 -16.62 0.15
CA VAL A 30 4.15 -16.45 0.54
C VAL A 30 4.63 -15.10 0.00
N ALA A 31 5.41 -14.39 0.80
CA ALA A 31 6.03 -13.15 0.40
C ALA A 31 7.49 -13.10 0.85
N GLN A 32 8.36 -12.54 0.01
CA GLN A 32 9.75 -12.28 0.38
C GLN A 32 9.87 -10.87 0.94
N VAL A 33 10.34 -10.77 2.17
CA VAL A 33 10.70 -9.50 2.81
C VAL A 33 12.18 -9.23 2.54
N ARG A 34 12.50 -7.99 2.17
CA ARG A 34 13.86 -7.47 2.01
C ARG A 34 14.01 -6.18 2.81
N ASP A 35 15.22 -5.64 2.87
CA ASP A 35 15.51 -4.39 3.60
C ASP A 35 14.67 -3.19 3.14
N HIS A 36 14.11 -3.26 1.93
CA HIS A 36 13.30 -2.21 1.31
C HIS A 36 11.80 -2.55 1.28
N GLY A 37 11.37 -3.50 2.12
CA GLY A 37 9.98 -3.95 2.21
C GLY A 37 9.69 -5.25 1.48
N LEU A 38 8.41 -5.46 1.18
CA LEU A 38 7.93 -6.68 0.51
C LEU A 38 8.25 -6.64 -0.99
N ARG A 39 8.81 -7.73 -1.53
CA ARG A 39 9.24 -7.80 -2.93
C ARG A 39 8.09 -7.50 -3.91
N GLY A 40 8.29 -6.47 -4.73
CA GLY A 40 7.34 -6.05 -5.77
C GLY A 40 6.21 -5.15 -5.26
N ASP A 41 6.18 -4.86 -3.96
CA ASP A 41 5.19 -3.93 -3.43
C ASP A 41 5.48 -2.50 -3.90
N ARG A 42 4.45 -1.83 -4.42
CA ARG A 42 4.51 -0.48 -5.03
C ARG A 42 5.66 -0.33 -6.03
N ALA A 43 5.91 -1.37 -6.81
CA ALA A 43 6.91 -1.35 -7.87
C ALA A 43 6.51 -0.47 -9.08
N TYR A 44 5.23 -0.08 -9.15
CA TYR A 44 4.71 0.86 -10.12
C TYR A 44 3.95 2.01 -9.46
N GLY A 45 3.89 3.14 -10.16
CA GLY A 45 3.08 4.30 -9.83
C GLY A 45 2.56 4.95 -11.11
N LEU A 46 1.40 5.60 -11.03
CA LEU A 46 0.91 6.45 -12.12
C LEU A 46 1.48 7.86 -11.94
N VAL A 47 2.09 8.41 -12.98
CA VAL A 47 2.58 9.78 -13.01
C VAL A 47 1.61 10.62 -13.81
N ASP A 48 1.12 11.70 -13.22
CA ASP A 48 0.29 12.69 -13.90
C ASP A 48 1.15 13.46 -14.90
N SER A 49 0.73 13.48 -16.16
CA SER A 49 1.50 14.12 -17.23
C SER A 49 1.46 15.65 -17.14
N THR A 50 0.54 16.22 -16.35
CA THR A 50 0.35 17.68 -16.25
C THR A 50 1.31 18.34 -15.27
N ASP A 51 1.61 17.69 -14.15
CA ASP A 51 2.46 18.23 -13.08
C ASP A 51 3.62 17.31 -12.69
N GLY A 52 3.73 16.12 -13.30
CA GLY A 52 4.78 15.15 -13.03
C GLY A 52 4.66 14.46 -11.67
N LYS A 53 3.59 14.69 -10.92
CA LYS A 53 3.40 14.09 -9.59
C LYS A 53 2.87 12.67 -9.73
N VAL A 54 3.24 11.84 -8.77
CA VAL A 54 2.71 10.49 -8.65
C VAL A 54 1.28 10.57 -8.11
N ALA A 55 0.34 9.97 -8.83
CA ALA A 55 -1.06 9.89 -8.44
C ALA A 55 -1.22 9.16 -7.10
N THR A 56 -2.15 9.63 -6.28
CA THR A 56 -2.34 9.09 -4.92
C THR A 56 -3.78 9.20 -4.46
N ALA A 57 -4.22 8.17 -3.74
CA ALA A 57 -5.53 8.15 -3.08
C ALA A 57 -5.64 9.17 -1.93
N LYS A 58 -4.53 9.81 -1.51
CA LYS A 58 -4.52 10.90 -0.53
C LYS A 58 -5.08 12.21 -1.09
N ASN A 59 -5.29 12.32 -2.40
CA ASN A 59 -6.06 13.40 -3.02
C ASN A 59 -7.27 12.84 -3.78
N PRO A 60 -8.36 12.45 -3.07
CA PRO A 60 -9.53 11.86 -3.70
C PRO A 60 -10.31 12.84 -4.59
N ARG A 61 -10.08 14.16 -4.45
CA ARG A 61 -10.66 15.17 -5.35
C ARG A 61 -10.06 15.08 -6.75
N LYS A 62 -8.74 14.90 -6.84
CA LYS A 62 -8.04 14.71 -8.12
C LYS A 62 -8.11 13.27 -8.61
N TRP A 63 -8.08 12.30 -7.70
CA TRP A 63 -7.99 10.86 -8.00
C TRP A 63 -9.09 10.04 -7.32
N PRO A 64 -10.37 10.25 -7.67
CA PRO A 64 -11.50 9.65 -6.93
C PRO A 64 -11.58 8.12 -7.04
N ASN A 65 -11.01 7.54 -8.10
CA ASN A 65 -11.30 6.16 -8.50
C ASN A 65 -10.09 5.20 -8.43
N LEU A 66 -8.94 5.60 -7.87
CA LEU A 66 -7.75 4.72 -7.87
C LEU A 66 -7.99 3.37 -7.18
N PHE A 67 -8.82 3.33 -6.12
CA PHE A 67 -9.21 2.09 -5.45
C PHE A 67 -10.23 1.23 -6.20
N ALA A 68 -10.74 1.69 -7.35
CA ALA A 68 -11.56 0.84 -8.23
C ALA A 68 -10.70 0.01 -9.20
N PHE A 69 -9.40 0.29 -9.30
CA PHE A 69 -8.46 -0.50 -10.10
C PHE A 69 -7.81 -1.57 -9.21
N GLY A 70 -7.54 -2.74 -9.78
CA GLY A 70 -6.78 -3.81 -9.14
C GLY A 70 -5.52 -4.14 -9.93
N ALA A 71 -4.43 -4.48 -9.26
CA ALA A 71 -3.17 -4.84 -9.89
C ALA A 71 -2.57 -6.13 -9.31
N THR A 72 -2.09 -7.00 -10.19
CA THR A 72 -1.44 -8.28 -9.86
C THR A 72 -0.24 -8.49 -10.78
N PHE A 73 0.81 -9.19 -10.36
CA PHE A 73 1.91 -9.53 -11.27
C PHE A 73 1.54 -10.70 -12.18
N LEU A 74 1.96 -10.67 -13.44
CA LEU A 74 1.77 -11.80 -14.37
C LEU A 74 2.66 -13.00 -14.01
N ASP A 75 3.90 -12.74 -13.60
CA ASP A 75 4.80 -13.75 -13.03
C ASP A 75 5.32 -13.27 -11.66
N PRO A 76 4.63 -13.63 -10.57
CA PRO A 76 5.03 -13.24 -9.22
C PRO A 76 6.32 -13.93 -8.75
N SER A 77 6.71 -15.04 -9.40
CA SER A 77 7.89 -15.85 -9.08
C SER A 77 9.15 -15.40 -9.82
N GLY A 78 8.98 -14.62 -10.89
CA GLY A 78 10.04 -14.25 -11.82
C GLY A 78 11.28 -13.72 -11.12
N ASN A 79 12.41 -14.41 -11.31
CA ASN A 79 13.69 -14.13 -10.65
C ASN A 79 14.51 -13.07 -11.42
N THR A 80 13.82 -12.08 -12.00
CA THR A 80 14.43 -11.08 -12.87
C THR A 80 14.91 -9.86 -12.08
N ALA A 81 15.97 -9.21 -12.58
CA ALA A 81 16.47 -7.94 -12.07
C ALA A 81 15.52 -6.75 -12.37
N GLN A 82 14.62 -6.93 -13.34
CA GLN A 82 13.59 -5.96 -13.73
C GLN A 82 12.28 -6.23 -12.99
N VAL A 83 11.49 -5.17 -12.79
CA VAL A 83 10.15 -5.24 -12.24
C VAL A 83 9.28 -6.08 -13.19
N PRO A 84 8.62 -7.16 -12.71
CA PRO A 84 7.82 -8.00 -13.59
C PRO A 84 6.58 -7.25 -14.09
N PRO A 85 6.08 -7.57 -15.28
CA PRO A 85 4.86 -6.97 -15.81
C PRO A 85 3.65 -7.16 -14.89
N VAL A 86 2.80 -6.14 -14.83
CA VAL A 86 1.56 -6.16 -14.05
C VAL A 86 0.35 -6.30 -14.96
N ARG A 87 -0.62 -7.09 -14.52
CA ARG A 87 -2.00 -7.07 -14.99
C ARG A 87 -2.76 -6.04 -14.15
N ILE A 88 -3.46 -5.13 -14.82
CA ILE A 88 -4.33 -4.13 -14.19
C ILE A 88 -5.77 -4.40 -14.62
N THR A 89 -6.65 -4.58 -13.64
CA THR A 89 -8.11 -4.66 -13.82
C THR A 89 -8.68 -3.26 -13.65
N LEU A 90 -9.39 -2.79 -14.67
CA LEU A 90 -10.05 -1.49 -14.71
C LEU A 90 -11.41 -1.54 -13.97
N PRO A 91 -12.00 -0.37 -13.63
CA PRO A 91 -13.28 -0.32 -12.92
C PRO A 91 -14.48 -0.95 -13.64
N ASP A 92 -14.43 -1.05 -14.96
CA ASP A 92 -15.44 -1.70 -15.80
C ASP A 92 -15.23 -3.21 -15.95
N GLY A 93 -14.14 -3.75 -15.37
CA GLY A 93 -13.76 -5.15 -15.44
C GLY A 93 -12.82 -5.50 -16.58
N ASP A 94 -12.52 -4.56 -17.48
CA ASP A 94 -11.53 -4.78 -18.54
C ASP A 94 -10.14 -4.98 -17.93
N ILE A 95 -9.33 -5.78 -18.61
CA ILE A 95 -8.01 -6.17 -18.13
C ILE A 95 -6.97 -5.74 -19.15
N ILE A 96 -5.97 -5.01 -18.65
CA ILE A 96 -4.81 -4.57 -19.42
C ILE A 96 -3.51 -5.07 -18.77
N THR A 97 -2.40 -5.00 -19.52
CA THR A 97 -1.07 -5.32 -19.01
C THR A 97 -0.14 -4.11 -19.13
N SER A 98 0.92 -4.05 -18.32
CA SER A 98 1.92 -2.99 -18.42
C SER A 98 2.76 -3.02 -19.69
N GLU A 99 2.75 -4.13 -20.44
CA GLU A 99 3.55 -4.31 -21.66
C GLU A 99 2.78 -4.02 -22.95
N GLN A 100 1.44 -3.91 -22.89
CA GLN A 100 0.67 -3.58 -24.07
C GLN A 100 0.96 -2.13 -24.53
N SER A 101 0.99 -1.92 -25.84
CA SER A 101 1.42 -0.64 -26.43
C SER A 101 0.52 0.55 -26.07
N ASP A 102 -0.75 0.30 -25.76
CA ASP A 102 -1.76 1.31 -25.44
C ASP A 102 -2.07 1.40 -23.93
N CYS A 103 -1.23 0.82 -23.05
CA CYS A 103 -1.45 0.77 -21.60
C CYS A 103 -1.74 2.16 -21.01
N ASN A 104 -0.87 3.13 -21.29
CA ASN A 104 -1.01 4.51 -20.81
C ASN A 104 -2.27 5.18 -21.35
N GLN A 105 -2.58 5.01 -22.64
CA GLN A 105 -3.78 5.57 -23.26
C GLN A 105 -5.06 5.03 -22.61
N THR A 106 -5.09 3.72 -22.34
CA THR A 106 -6.23 3.08 -21.69
C THR A 106 -6.39 3.53 -20.24
N LEU A 107 -5.30 3.61 -19.47
CA LEU A 107 -5.29 4.17 -18.12
C LEU A 107 -5.74 5.63 -18.09
N SER A 108 -5.22 6.46 -19.02
CA SER A 108 -5.60 7.87 -19.15
C SER A 108 -7.10 8.03 -19.40
N LYS A 109 -7.64 7.22 -20.31
CA LYS A 109 -9.07 7.21 -20.64
C LYS A 109 -9.93 6.81 -19.44
N ALA A 110 -9.56 5.73 -18.74
CA ALA A 110 -10.29 5.24 -17.58
C ALA A 110 -10.28 6.24 -16.41
N LEU A 111 -9.16 6.96 -16.21
CA LEU A 111 -9.01 7.98 -15.17
C LEU A 111 -9.52 9.37 -15.59
N LYS A 112 -9.84 9.56 -16.88
CA LYS A 112 -10.17 10.86 -17.49
C LYS A 112 -9.08 11.91 -17.18
N ARG A 113 -7.82 11.48 -17.24
CA ARG A 113 -6.63 12.28 -16.92
C ARG A 113 -5.41 11.66 -17.57
N GLU A 114 -4.56 12.47 -18.18
CA GLU A 114 -3.35 11.94 -18.82
C GLU A 114 -2.33 11.44 -17.79
N VAL A 115 -2.06 10.13 -17.81
CA VAL A 115 -1.11 9.48 -16.90
C VAL A 115 -0.15 8.56 -17.65
N THR A 116 1.02 8.35 -17.06
CA THR A 116 1.95 7.32 -17.49
C THR A 116 2.19 6.33 -16.36
N LEU A 117 2.11 5.04 -16.65
CA LEU A 117 2.54 3.99 -15.73
C LEU A 117 4.08 3.96 -15.68
N ALA A 118 4.65 4.26 -14.52
CA ALA A 118 6.08 4.25 -14.28
C ALA A 118 6.46 3.11 -13.34
N ALA A 119 7.54 2.40 -13.67
CA ALA A 119 8.18 1.44 -12.77
C ALA A 119 9.17 2.16 -11.85
N THR A 120 9.45 1.59 -10.67
CA THR A 120 10.50 2.10 -9.77
C THR A 120 11.85 2.09 -10.48
N ALA A 121 12.57 3.20 -10.41
CA ALA A 121 13.92 3.33 -10.96
C ALA A 121 14.90 3.73 -9.85
N ARG A 122 16.10 3.16 -9.84
CA ARG A 122 17.11 3.50 -8.82
C ARG A 122 17.45 4.99 -8.90
N GLY A 123 17.46 5.65 -7.75
CA GLY A 123 17.81 7.07 -7.65
C GLY A 123 16.72 8.05 -8.11
N SER A 124 15.54 7.56 -8.55
CA SER A 124 14.45 8.47 -8.92
C SER A 124 13.90 9.17 -7.69
N VAL A 125 13.78 10.49 -7.76
CA VAL A 125 13.06 11.30 -6.78
C VAL A 125 11.71 11.66 -7.39
N SER A 126 10.65 11.50 -6.61
CA SER A 126 9.29 11.77 -7.05
C SER A 126 8.53 12.51 -5.96
N GLN A 127 7.52 13.26 -6.38
CA GLN A 127 6.62 13.95 -5.46
C GLN A 127 5.20 13.44 -5.63
N SER A 128 4.42 13.61 -4.58
CA SER A 128 3.01 13.28 -4.50
C SER A 128 2.32 14.40 -3.71
N GLU A 129 1.00 14.34 -3.61
CA GLU A 129 0.20 15.38 -2.96
C GLU A 129 -0.88 14.79 -2.06
N GLU A 130 -1.32 15.55 -1.06
CA GLU A 130 -2.38 15.15 -0.15
C GLU A 130 -3.42 16.26 -0.04
N TYR A 131 -4.69 15.88 -0.14
CA TYR A 131 -5.80 16.76 0.17
C TYR A 131 -6.14 16.65 1.66
N TRP A 132 -6.18 17.79 2.33
CA TRP A 132 -6.54 17.91 3.73
C TRP A 132 -8.02 18.25 3.85
N PRO A 133 -8.85 17.37 4.43
CA PRO A 133 -10.27 17.66 4.59
C PRO A 133 -10.47 18.87 5.50
N ASP A 134 -11.60 19.56 5.32
CA ASP A 134 -12.00 20.63 6.22
C ASP A 134 -12.46 20.04 7.57
N MET A 135 -11.49 19.77 8.45
CA MET A 135 -11.73 19.16 9.75
C MET A 135 -10.94 19.91 10.83
N GLU A 136 -11.62 20.15 11.96
CA GLU A 136 -11.00 20.79 13.12
C GLU A 136 -9.87 19.92 13.68
N GLY A 137 -8.73 20.55 14.01
CA GLY A 137 -7.55 19.86 14.56
C GLY A 137 -6.52 19.40 13.53
N LEU A 138 -6.75 19.59 12.23
CA LEU A 138 -5.73 19.38 11.20
C LEU A 138 -4.90 20.65 10.94
N ASP A 139 -3.60 20.47 10.65
CA ASP A 139 -2.64 21.55 10.36
C ASP A 139 -3.04 22.38 9.14
N HIS A 140 -3.68 21.73 8.18
CA HIS A 140 -4.19 22.30 6.95
C HIS A 140 -5.66 21.95 6.79
N ARG A 141 -6.47 22.88 6.26
CA ARG A 141 -7.91 22.70 6.09
C ARG A 141 -8.33 23.11 4.70
N ASP A 142 -8.98 22.19 4.01
CA ASP A 142 -9.45 22.34 2.63
C ASP A 142 -8.37 22.72 1.60
N THR A 143 -7.13 22.26 1.81
CA THR A 143 -6.00 22.54 0.92
C THR A 143 -5.37 21.26 0.39
N VAL A 144 -4.52 21.42 -0.64
CA VAL A 144 -3.65 20.38 -1.15
C VAL A 144 -2.21 20.76 -0.86
N THR A 145 -1.43 19.83 -0.30
CA THR A 145 0.01 20.02 -0.06
C THR A 145 0.83 18.95 -0.73
N ASP A 146 2.04 19.29 -1.14
CA ASP A 146 2.97 18.36 -1.75
C ASP A 146 3.88 17.71 -0.70
N PHE A 147 4.27 16.46 -0.95
CA PHE A 147 5.23 15.74 -0.13
C PHE A 147 6.16 14.88 -1.02
N PRO A 148 7.43 14.71 -0.63
CA PRO A 148 8.36 13.85 -1.35
C PRO A 148 8.07 12.38 -1.07
N LEU A 149 8.30 11.52 -2.07
CA LEU A 149 8.36 10.08 -1.91
C LEU A 149 9.81 9.65 -1.64
N PRO A 150 10.06 8.61 -0.82
CA PRO A 150 11.40 8.08 -0.61
C PRO A 150 12.05 7.64 -1.93
N THR A 151 13.32 7.96 -2.11
CA THR A 151 14.08 7.74 -3.35
C THR A 151 13.99 6.30 -3.85
N GLY A 152 13.68 6.14 -5.13
CA GLY A 152 13.61 4.85 -5.81
C GLY A 152 12.37 4.03 -5.48
N THR A 153 11.36 4.63 -4.84
CA THR A 153 10.13 3.93 -4.46
C THR A 153 8.88 4.77 -4.71
N PHE A 154 7.70 4.14 -4.61
CA PHE A 154 6.41 4.82 -4.57
C PHE A 154 5.70 4.74 -3.20
N PHE A 155 6.43 4.35 -2.14
CA PHE A 155 5.92 4.36 -0.77
C PHE A 155 5.69 5.81 -0.30
N ASP A 156 4.74 6.02 0.61
CA ASP A 156 4.53 7.34 1.22
C ASP A 156 5.53 7.63 2.33
N CYS A 157 5.77 6.64 3.21
CA CYS A 157 6.68 6.78 4.34
C CYS A 157 7.32 5.43 4.71
N ALA A 158 6.50 4.45 5.13
CA ALA A 158 6.96 3.11 5.50
C ALA A 158 6.86 2.10 4.33
N THR A 159 7.75 1.11 4.33
CA THR A 159 7.83 0.06 3.28
C THR A 159 7.00 -1.18 3.58
N ILE A 160 6.53 -1.34 4.82
CA ILE A 160 5.63 -2.40 5.26
C ILE A 160 4.56 -1.78 6.15
N LEU A 161 3.30 -2.04 5.84
CA LEU A 161 2.18 -1.73 6.72
C LEU A 161 1.65 -3.01 7.37
N LEU A 162 1.55 -3.01 8.70
CA LEU A 162 0.89 -4.05 9.47
C LEU A 162 -0.48 -3.54 9.92
N LEU A 163 -1.48 -4.41 9.91
CA LEU A 163 -2.81 -4.11 10.46
C LEU A 163 -3.33 -5.31 11.25
N THR A 164 -4.08 -5.06 12.32
CA THR A 164 -4.69 -6.15 13.08
C THR A 164 -6.17 -6.37 12.75
N THR A 165 -6.64 -7.60 12.89
CA THR A 165 -8.09 -7.90 12.82
C THR A 165 -8.86 -7.21 13.94
N ALA A 166 -8.22 -6.99 15.11
CA ALA A 166 -8.79 -6.24 16.23
C ALA A 166 -9.10 -4.78 15.86
N THR A 167 -8.19 -4.09 15.17
CA THR A 167 -8.43 -2.72 14.68
C THR A 167 -9.58 -2.69 13.66
N LEU A 168 -9.62 -3.62 12.71
CA LEU A 168 -10.71 -3.69 11.74
C LEU A 168 -12.07 -3.90 12.41
N ASN A 169 -12.16 -4.79 13.42
CA ASN A 169 -13.38 -5.01 14.19
C ASN A 169 -13.75 -3.75 15.00
N ARG A 170 -12.78 -3.12 15.66
CA ARG A 170 -13.02 -1.90 16.45
C ARG A 170 -13.54 -0.75 15.59
N LEU A 171 -13.04 -0.59 14.36
CA LEU A 171 -13.53 0.41 13.43
C LEU A 171 -14.97 0.13 13.00
N ARG A 172 -15.32 -1.15 12.73
CA ARG A 172 -16.71 -1.57 12.44
C ARG A 172 -17.66 -1.25 13.59
N ASP A 173 -17.22 -1.43 14.84
CA ASP A 173 -18.03 -1.08 16.01
C ASP A 173 -18.31 0.43 16.08
N PHE A 174 -17.30 1.27 15.80
CA PHE A 174 -17.42 2.72 15.83
C PHE A 174 -18.29 3.29 14.70
N TYR A 175 -18.24 2.67 13.51
CA TYR A 175 -18.95 3.15 12.33
C TYR A 175 -19.52 1.97 11.53
N PRO A 176 -20.63 1.33 11.97
CA PRO A 176 -21.14 0.09 11.37
C PRO A 176 -21.57 0.20 9.90
N GLN A 177 -21.97 1.39 9.46
CA GLN A 177 -22.25 1.71 8.06
C GLN A 177 -20.99 1.85 7.19
N GLY A 178 -19.82 1.85 7.85
CA GLY A 178 -18.51 1.92 7.25
C GLY A 178 -18.11 0.66 6.53
N ARG A 179 -17.31 0.86 5.49
CA ARG A 179 -16.70 -0.20 4.71
C ARG A 179 -15.24 -0.34 5.13
N PHE A 180 -15.00 -1.28 6.05
CA PHE A 180 -13.69 -1.57 6.63
C PHE A 180 -13.13 -2.90 6.14
N GLU A 181 -13.04 -3.05 4.83
CA GLU A 181 -12.38 -4.17 4.19
C GLU A 181 -10.86 -3.98 4.20
N VAL A 182 -10.14 -5.06 4.45
CA VAL A 182 -8.68 -5.03 4.62
C VAL A 182 -7.96 -4.39 3.43
N GLN A 183 -8.45 -4.61 2.21
CA GLN A 183 -7.83 -4.11 0.99
C GLN A 183 -7.86 -2.58 0.88
N ARG A 184 -8.78 -1.91 1.59
CA ARG A 184 -8.87 -0.44 1.60
C ARG A 184 -7.76 0.23 2.41
N PHE A 185 -7.30 -0.45 3.46
CA PHE A 185 -6.18 0.00 4.30
C PHE A 185 -4.82 -0.34 3.69
N ARG A 186 -4.82 -1.29 2.75
CA ARG A 186 -3.64 -1.77 2.04
C ARG A 186 -2.48 -2.23 2.94
N PRO A 187 -2.73 -3.02 4.02
CA PRO A 187 -1.65 -3.59 4.79
C PRO A 187 -0.91 -4.63 3.96
N ASN A 188 0.37 -4.83 4.22
CA ASN A 188 1.12 -5.96 3.69
C ASN A 188 0.95 -7.22 4.54
N ILE A 189 0.79 -7.04 5.85
CA ILE A 189 0.69 -8.13 6.83
C ILE A 189 -0.55 -7.87 7.70
N VAL A 190 -1.41 -8.87 7.80
CA VAL A 190 -2.58 -8.83 8.69
C VAL A 190 -2.36 -9.81 9.82
N VAL A 191 -2.47 -9.32 11.06
CA VAL A 191 -2.27 -10.12 12.27
C VAL A 191 -3.57 -10.28 13.02
N GLU A 192 -3.91 -11.51 13.38
CA GLU A 192 -4.90 -11.78 14.42
C GLU A 192 -4.19 -11.81 15.77
N PRO A 193 -4.45 -10.83 16.66
CA PRO A 193 -3.78 -10.77 17.95
C PRO A 193 -4.31 -11.84 18.91
N VAL A 194 -3.47 -12.29 19.84
CA VAL A 194 -3.89 -13.21 20.93
C VAL A 194 -4.94 -12.56 21.84
N ALA A 195 -4.84 -11.24 22.04
CA ALA A 195 -5.83 -10.48 22.80
C ALA A 195 -7.14 -10.38 22.01
N THR A 196 -8.23 -10.88 22.59
CA THR A 196 -9.53 -11.02 21.91
C THR A 196 -10.41 -9.77 21.98
N ALA A 197 -10.08 -8.78 22.81
CA ALA A 197 -10.88 -7.55 22.95
C ALA A 197 -10.62 -6.56 21.79
N PRO A 198 -11.66 -5.99 21.14
CA PRO A 198 -11.51 -4.96 20.13
C PRO A 198 -10.75 -3.76 20.68
N SER A 199 -9.52 -3.59 20.21
CA SER A 199 -8.60 -2.54 20.64
C SER A 199 -7.58 -2.29 19.54
N PHE A 200 -6.93 -1.12 19.59
CA PHE A 200 -5.82 -0.76 18.71
C PHE A 200 -4.50 -1.34 19.26
N VAL A 201 -4.44 -2.67 19.37
CA VAL A 201 -3.36 -3.38 20.09
C VAL A 201 -1.97 -3.11 19.50
N GLU A 202 -1.89 -2.90 18.19
CA GLU A 202 -0.63 -2.65 17.48
C GLU A 202 0.05 -1.34 17.89
N ASN A 203 -0.69 -0.39 18.48
CA ASN A 203 -0.09 0.85 18.98
C ASN A 203 0.93 0.59 20.10
N ALA A 204 0.73 -0.48 20.89
CA ALA A 204 1.67 -0.88 21.93
C ALA A 204 2.95 -1.53 21.37
N TRP A 205 2.99 -1.83 20.06
CA TRP A 205 4.14 -2.44 19.41
C TRP A 205 5.13 -1.39 18.89
N ILE A 206 4.74 -0.11 18.83
CA ILE A 206 5.62 0.98 18.40
C ILE A 206 6.89 1.00 19.25
N GLY A 207 8.05 1.08 18.58
CA GLY A 207 9.37 1.00 19.20
C GLY A 207 9.88 -0.43 19.45
N GLN A 208 9.04 -1.45 19.28
CA GLN A 208 9.42 -2.85 19.42
C GLN A 208 9.89 -3.46 18.10
N THR A 209 10.56 -4.61 18.18
CA THR A 209 10.88 -5.45 17.02
C THR A 209 10.03 -6.71 17.06
N LEU A 210 9.20 -6.91 16.04
CA LEU A 210 8.42 -8.12 15.87
C LEU A 210 9.23 -9.19 15.14
N ALA A 211 9.15 -10.42 15.63
CA ALA A 211 9.68 -11.59 14.95
C ALA A 211 8.54 -12.33 14.25
N ILE A 212 8.72 -12.67 12.97
CA ILE A 212 7.81 -13.55 12.22
C ILE A 212 8.63 -14.76 11.77
N GLY A 213 8.40 -15.89 12.43
CA GLY A 213 9.28 -17.06 12.32
C GLY A 213 10.73 -16.72 12.70
N ASP A 214 11.66 -17.50 12.18
CA ASP A 214 13.07 -17.39 12.56
C ASP A 214 13.83 -16.28 11.82
N GLU A 215 13.37 -15.90 10.63
CA GLU A 215 14.12 -15.05 9.71
C GLU A 215 13.67 -13.58 9.68
N VAL A 216 12.36 -13.32 9.73
CA VAL A 216 11.85 -11.97 9.53
C VAL A 216 11.84 -11.19 10.85
N ARG A 217 12.44 -10.00 10.83
CA ARG A 217 12.45 -9.04 11.94
C ARG A 217 11.99 -7.68 11.46
N LEU A 218 10.92 -7.16 12.05
CA LEU A 218 10.33 -5.88 11.68
C LEU A 218 10.37 -4.93 12.87
N ARG A 219 11.08 -3.80 12.74
CA ARG A 219 11.02 -2.73 13.74
C ARG A 219 9.80 -1.85 13.46
N ILE A 220 8.92 -1.73 14.44
CA ILE A 220 7.71 -0.90 14.33
C ILE A 220 8.06 0.54 14.70
N THR A 221 7.86 1.45 13.76
CA THR A 221 8.28 2.86 13.89
C THR A 221 7.13 3.84 14.09
N GLY A 222 5.89 3.40 13.86
CA GLY A 222 4.68 4.20 13.97
C GLY A 222 3.46 3.39 13.54
#